data_AF-A0A382SPD8-F1
#
_entry.id   AF-A0A382SPD8-F1
#
_cell.length_a   1.000
_cell.length_b   1.000
_cell.length_c   1.000
_cell.angle_alpha   90.00
_cell.angle_beta   90.00
_cell.angle_gamma   90.00
#
_symmetry.space_group_name_H-M   'P 1'
#
loop_
_entity.id
_entity.type
_entity.pdbx_description
1 polymer ?
#
loop_
_entity_poly.entity_id
_entity_poly.type
_entity_poly.pdbx_seq_one_letter_code
_entity_poly.pdbx_strand_id
1 'polypeptide(L)'
;MDAGLHTRKKMGMFDEIMVPKGYLRSLLDKENEKLLDKNHLFQTKDLDNHMDLYKVYRQYLYKKKREALPFEEWEKVKKNVTIRFHDYLQDKKGDEYELACEFTFKNGRVDKKELIQFQLRMKRDEREKVDKMWDTEQKILDAYRTTSIKYKFYLWLE
;
A
#
# COMPACT_ATOMS: atom_id res chain seq x y z
N MET A 1 7.62 -24.85 11.06
CA MET A 1 8.23 -24.29 9.84
C MET A 1 7.09 -23.63 9.09
N ASP A 2 6.95 -22.32 9.24
CA ASP A 2 6.03 -21.52 8.43
C ASP A 2 6.68 -20.15 8.29
N ALA A 3 7.58 -20.03 7.31
CA ALA A 3 8.12 -18.74 6.91
C ALA A 3 7.06 -18.07 6.04
N GLY A 4 6.01 -17.55 6.69
CA GLY A 4 5.07 -16.67 6.02
C GLY A 4 5.88 -15.53 5.41
N LEU A 5 5.86 -15.42 4.07
CA LEU A 5 6.35 -14.26 3.35
C LEU A 5 5.62 -13.03 3.92
N HIS A 6 6.22 -12.39 4.92
CA HIS A 6 5.94 -11.00 5.22
C HIS A 6 6.45 -10.23 4.00
N THR A 7 5.57 -9.97 3.05
CA THR A 7 5.68 -8.79 2.20
C THR A 7 5.95 -7.63 3.16
N ARG A 8 7.22 -7.19 3.27
CA ARG A 8 7.61 -6.01 4.03
C ARG A 8 6.93 -4.82 3.37
N LYS A 9 5.68 -4.58 3.75
CA LYS A 9 4.90 -3.41 3.39
C LYS A 9 5.73 -2.22 3.86
N LYS A 10 6.18 -1.36 2.93
CA LYS A 10 6.83 -0.10 3.31
C LYS A 10 5.83 0.65 4.18
N MET A 11 6.10 0.70 5.49
CA MET A 11 5.38 1.53 6.45
C MET A 11 5.67 3.00 6.11
N GLY A 12 4.94 3.52 5.14
CA GLY A 12 4.83 4.96 4.88
C GLY A 12 3.62 5.51 5.63
N MET A 13 3.67 6.79 5.97
CA MET A 13 2.54 7.55 6.55
C MET A 13 1.50 7.86 5.47
N PHE A 14 1.01 6.83 4.79
CA PHE A 14 0.07 6.94 3.67
C PHE A 14 -1.26 6.35 4.06
N ASP A 15 -2.32 6.92 3.49
CA ASP A 15 -3.65 6.34 3.60
C ASP A 15 -3.74 5.10 2.71
N GLU A 16 -4.67 4.22 3.05
CA GLU A 16 -4.88 2.97 2.34
C GLU A 16 -6.28 2.93 1.76
N ILE A 17 -6.42 2.39 0.55
CA ILE A 17 -7.71 2.25 -0.12
C ILE A 17 -7.91 0.81 -0.59
N MET A 18 -8.96 0.19 -0.08
CA MET A 18 -9.38 -1.14 -0.49
C MET A 18 -10.28 -1.04 -1.73
N VAL A 19 -9.83 -1.60 -2.86
CA VAL A 19 -10.57 -1.60 -4.12
C VAL A 19 -10.87 -3.03 -4.53
N PRO A 20 -12.15 -3.41 -4.70
CA PRO A 20 -12.48 -4.75 -5.16
C PRO A 20 -11.96 -4.96 -6.58
N LYS A 21 -11.32 -6.11 -6.83
CA LYS A 21 -10.76 -6.47 -8.14
C LYS A 21 -11.74 -6.28 -9.29
N GLY A 22 -13.03 -6.53 -9.04
CA GLY A 22 -14.11 -6.31 -10.01
C GLY A 22 -14.12 -4.90 -10.62
N TYR A 23 -13.71 -3.87 -9.88
CA TYR A 23 -13.64 -2.49 -10.38
C TYR A 23 -12.47 -2.26 -11.35
N LEU A 24 -11.42 -3.09 -11.26
CA LEU A 24 -10.20 -3.02 -12.07
C LEU A 24 -10.26 -3.90 -13.33
N ARG A 25 -11.29 -4.76 -13.48
CA ARG A 25 -11.42 -5.74 -14.58
C ARG A 25 -11.41 -5.20 -16.01
N SER A 26 -11.74 -3.93 -16.19
CA SER A 26 -11.71 -3.29 -17.51
C SER A 26 -10.47 -2.44 -17.73
N LEU A 27 -9.58 -2.40 -16.74
CA LEU A 27 -8.35 -1.60 -16.76
C LEU A 27 -7.12 -2.49 -16.93
N LEU A 28 -7.20 -3.75 -16.52
CA LEU A 28 -6.11 -4.70 -16.53
C LEU A 28 -6.46 -5.91 -17.38
N ASP A 29 -5.44 -6.55 -17.95
CA ASP A 29 -5.59 -7.85 -18.60
C ASP A 29 -5.80 -8.96 -17.58
N LYS A 30 -6.40 -10.08 -18.02
CA LYS A 30 -6.74 -11.23 -17.16
C LYS A 30 -5.55 -11.82 -16.41
N GLU A 31 -4.35 -11.76 -16.98
CA GLU A 31 -3.14 -12.25 -16.31
C GLU A 31 -2.72 -11.32 -15.16
N ASN A 32 -2.74 -10.01 -15.40
CA ASN A 32 -2.40 -9.00 -14.37
C ASN A 32 -3.43 -9.00 -13.23
N GLU A 33 -4.71 -9.23 -13.54
CA GLU A 33 -5.76 -9.39 -12.54
C GLU A 33 -5.54 -10.55 -11.56
N LYS A 34 -4.79 -11.60 -11.97
CA LYS A 34 -4.51 -12.74 -11.08
C LYS A 34 -3.56 -12.38 -9.95
N LEU A 35 -2.80 -11.30 -10.11
CA LEU A 35 -1.88 -10.79 -9.10
C LEU A 35 -2.61 -10.06 -7.96
N LEU A 36 -3.89 -9.73 -8.15
CA LEU A 36 -4.68 -8.95 -7.20
C LEU A 36 -5.60 -9.83 -6.37
N ASP A 37 -5.68 -9.51 -5.08
CA ASP A 37 -6.66 -10.07 -4.16
C ASP A 37 -8.09 -9.63 -4.51
N LYS A 38 -9.09 -10.33 -3.95
CA LYS A 38 -10.51 -9.99 -4.20
C LYS A 38 -10.82 -8.54 -3.81
N ASN A 39 -10.30 -8.09 -2.67
CA ASN A 39 -10.39 -6.74 -2.15
C ASN A 39 -8.98 -6.24 -1.90
N HIS A 40 -8.33 -5.78 -2.96
CA HIS A 40 -6.92 -5.43 -2.92
C HIS A 40 -6.72 -4.09 -2.21
N LEU A 41 -5.67 -4.00 -1.41
CA LEU A 41 -5.36 -2.84 -0.59
C LEU A 41 -4.22 -2.05 -1.24
N PHE A 42 -4.47 -0.79 -1.57
CA PHE A 42 -3.50 0.08 -2.22
C PHE A 42 -3.09 1.22 -1.30
N GLN A 43 -1.91 1.80 -1.52
CA GLN A 43 -1.47 3.03 -0.85
C GLN A 43 -1.82 4.26 -1.67
N THR A 44 -2.20 5.35 -1.00
CA THR A 44 -2.50 6.64 -1.64
C THR A 44 -1.98 7.81 -0.82
N LYS A 45 -1.60 8.88 -1.54
CA LYS A 45 -1.17 10.16 -0.97
C LYS A 45 -2.20 11.28 -1.14
N ASP A 46 -3.27 11.02 -1.87
CA ASP A 46 -4.22 12.05 -2.33
C ASP A 46 -5.40 12.26 -1.35
N LEU A 47 -5.29 11.67 -0.16
CA LEU A 47 -6.25 11.77 0.92
C LEU A 47 -5.64 12.56 2.09
N ASP A 48 -6.11 12.31 3.30
CA ASP A 48 -5.72 13.11 4.47
C ASP A 48 -4.29 12.76 4.96
N ASN A 49 -3.68 11.67 4.46
CA ASN A 49 -2.33 11.19 4.82
C ASN A 49 -2.16 10.97 6.33
N HIS A 50 -3.21 10.50 6.97
CA HIS A 50 -3.22 10.22 8.40
C HIS A 50 -3.14 8.72 8.70
N MET A 51 -2.83 7.87 7.71
CA MET A 51 -2.93 6.40 7.80
C MET A 51 -4.37 5.92 8.00
N ASP A 52 -5.31 6.64 7.38
CA ASP A 52 -6.71 6.27 7.37
C ASP A 52 -6.97 5.16 6.35
N LEU A 53 -7.94 4.30 6.68
CA LEU A 53 -8.37 3.22 5.80
C LEU A 53 -9.66 3.61 5.07
N TYR A 54 -9.62 3.51 3.75
CA TYR A 54 -10.73 3.74 2.85
C TYR A 54 -11.12 2.45 2.13
N LYS A 55 -12.36 2.40 1.62
CA LYS A 55 -12.78 1.34 0.71
C LYS A 55 -13.72 1.85 -0.36
N VAL A 56 -13.65 1.22 -1.52
CA VAL A 56 -14.64 1.36 -2.58
C VAL A 56 -15.67 0.24 -2.44
N TYR A 57 -16.92 0.59 -2.17
CA TYR A 57 -18.01 -0.37 -2.05
C TYR A 57 -19.26 0.14 -2.74
N ARG A 58 -19.90 -0.70 -3.57
CA ARG A 58 -21.10 -0.34 -4.37
C ARG A 58 -20.93 0.99 -5.11
N GLN A 59 -19.77 1.21 -5.73
CA GLN A 59 -19.39 2.43 -6.45
C GLN A 59 -19.21 3.68 -5.59
N TYR A 60 -19.18 3.57 -4.26
CA TYR A 60 -18.96 4.71 -3.36
C TYR A 60 -17.67 4.56 -2.55
N LEU A 61 -17.06 5.69 -2.24
CA LEU A 61 -15.93 5.81 -1.31
C LEU A 61 -16.44 5.86 0.13
N TYR A 62 -15.85 5.04 0.97
CA TYR A 62 -16.07 5.02 2.41
C TYR A 62 -14.76 5.20 3.15
N LYS A 63 -14.80 5.89 4.29
CA LYS A 63 -13.70 6.04 5.25
C LYS A 63 -14.01 5.26 6.52
N LYS A 64 -13.03 4.52 7.05
CA LYS A 64 -13.17 3.84 8.35
C LYS A 64 -13.09 4.89 9.46
N LYS A 65 -14.03 4.86 10.41
CA LYS A 65 -13.97 5.74 11.58
C LYS A 65 -12.88 5.24 12.55
N ARG A 66 -12.12 6.17 13.13
CA ARG A 66 -11.06 5.86 14.12
C ARG A 66 -11.62 5.48 15.49
N GLU A 67 -12.70 6.13 15.90
CA GLU A 67 -13.24 6.07 17.27
C GLU A 67 -14.24 4.92 17.49
N ALA A 68 -14.37 3.99 16.54
CA ALA A 68 -15.37 2.94 16.60
C ALA A 68 -14.94 1.80 17.56
N LEU A 69 -15.36 1.90 18.82
CA LEU A 69 -15.51 0.77 19.76
C LEU A 69 -16.39 -0.32 19.12
N PRO A 70 -16.30 -1.58 19.58
CA PRO A 70 -15.81 -2.80 18.89
C PRO A 70 -16.38 -3.14 17.49
N PHE A 71 -17.24 -2.32 16.91
CA PHE A 71 -17.89 -2.53 15.62
C PHE A 71 -17.19 -1.74 14.50
N GLU A 72 -16.99 -2.39 13.35
CA GLU A 72 -16.44 -1.69 12.19
C GLU A 72 -17.44 -0.71 11.57
N GLU A 73 -17.33 0.57 11.95
CA GLU A 73 -18.10 1.64 11.32
C GLU A 73 -17.38 2.24 10.11
N TRP A 74 -18.13 2.37 9.01
CA TRP A 74 -17.70 2.97 7.76
C TRP A 74 -18.57 4.17 7.42
N GLU A 75 -17.95 5.32 7.21
CA GLU A 75 -18.64 6.54 6.83
C GLU A 75 -18.56 6.78 5.32
N LYS A 76 -19.69 7.12 4.70
CA LYS A 76 -19.74 7.43 3.28
C LYS A 76 -19.14 8.81 3.04
N VAL A 77 -18.10 8.89 2.22
CA VAL A 77 -17.47 10.16 1.84
C VAL A 77 -18.37 10.90 0.86
N LYS A 78 -18.70 12.16 1.11
CA LYS A 78 -19.56 13.01 0.25
C LYS A 78 -18.77 14.18 -0.34
N LYS A 79 -17.64 13.87 -0.99
CA LYS A 79 -16.74 14.87 -1.58
C LYS A 79 -16.44 14.53 -3.04
N ASN A 80 -16.09 15.55 -3.82
CA ASN A 80 -15.51 15.37 -5.15
C ASN A 80 -13.99 15.25 -4.96
N VAL A 81 -13.40 14.14 -5.37
CA VAL A 81 -11.97 13.87 -5.17
C VAL A 81 -11.46 12.95 -6.27
N THR A 82 -10.24 13.19 -6.71
CA THR A 82 -9.50 12.26 -7.57
C THR A 82 -8.41 11.62 -6.72
N ILE A 83 -8.36 10.29 -6.72
CA ILE A 83 -7.45 9.52 -5.88
C ILE A 83 -6.61 8.64 -6.78
N ARG A 84 -5.30 8.89 -6.79
CA ARG A 84 -4.30 7.96 -7.32
C ARG A 84 -3.86 7.04 -6.21
N PHE A 85 -3.83 5.76 -6.52
CA PHE A 85 -3.40 4.73 -5.60
C PHE A 85 -2.52 3.73 -6.32
N HIS A 86 -1.55 3.21 -5.59
CA HIS A 86 -0.50 2.37 -6.13
C HIS A 86 -0.18 1.22 -5.19
N ASP A 87 0.35 0.16 -5.76
CA ASP A 87 0.92 -0.96 -5.00
C ASP A 87 2.00 -1.68 -5.82
N TYR A 88 2.82 -2.46 -5.12
CA TYR A 88 3.82 -3.34 -5.70
C TYR A 88 3.34 -4.79 -5.62
N LEU A 89 3.09 -5.39 -6.78
CA LEU A 89 2.59 -6.75 -6.91
C LEU A 89 3.73 -7.69 -7.23
N GLN A 90 3.63 -8.95 -6.79
CA GLN A 90 4.61 -9.98 -7.11
C GLN A 90 3.94 -11.14 -7.84
N ASP A 91 4.57 -11.59 -8.91
CA ASP A 91 4.14 -12.79 -9.61
C ASP A 91 4.66 -14.08 -8.94
N LYS A 92 4.29 -15.23 -9.50
CA LYS A 92 4.73 -16.54 -9.01
C LYS A 92 6.25 -16.76 -9.14
N LYS A 93 6.91 -16.05 -10.06
CA LYS A 93 8.36 -16.12 -10.25
C LYS A 93 9.09 -15.24 -9.23
N GLY A 94 8.38 -14.31 -8.60
CA GLY A 94 8.91 -13.33 -7.66
C GLY A 94 9.31 -12.02 -8.31
N ASP A 95 8.93 -11.80 -9.58
CA ASP A 95 9.13 -10.54 -10.28
C ASP A 95 8.15 -9.50 -9.73
N GLU A 96 8.65 -8.29 -9.49
CA GLU A 96 7.88 -7.20 -8.88
C GLU A 96 7.37 -6.24 -9.95
N TYR A 97 6.07 -5.98 -9.92
CA TYR A 97 5.36 -5.07 -10.81
C TYR A 97 4.84 -3.89 -10.02
N GLU A 98 4.94 -2.70 -10.59
CA GLU A 98 4.31 -1.51 -10.06
C GLU A 98 2.98 -1.27 -10.77
N LEU A 99 1.90 -1.21 -9.99
CA LEU A 99 0.55 -0.87 -10.45
C LEU A 99 0.15 0.47 -9.86
N ALA A 100 -0.29 1.40 -10.71
CA ALA A 100 -0.92 2.65 -10.31
C ALA A 100 -2.23 2.86 -11.08
N CYS A 101 -3.29 3.24 -10.35
CA CYS A 101 -4.61 3.56 -10.89
C CYS A 101 -5.06 4.92 -10.36
N GLU A 102 -5.97 5.57 -11.11
CA GLU A 102 -6.61 6.82 -10.70
C GLU A 102 -8.13 6.69 -10.78
N PHE A 103 -8.82 6.95 -9.68
CA PHE A 103 -10.28 6.99 -9.63
C PHE A 103 -10.75 8.40 -9.32
N THR A 104 -11.66 8.93 -10.14
CA THR A 104 -12.37 10.18 -9.88
C THR A 104 -13.71 9.87 -9.23
N PHE A 105 -14.00 10.54 -8.12
CA PHE A 105 -15.25 10.44 -7.39
C PHE A 105 -16.01 11.76 -7.47
N LYS A 106 -17.30 11.70 -7.84
CA LYS A 106 -18.25 12.81 -7.73
C LYS A 106 -19.27 12.50 -6.65
N ASN A 107 -19.34 13.36 -5.64
CA ASN A 107 -20.15 13.17 -4.43
C ASN A 107 -19.91 11.78 -3.80
N GLY A 108 -18.63 11.38 -3.74
CA GLY A 108 -18.19 10.07 -3.28
C GLY A 108 -18.50 8.89 -4.19
N ARG A 109 -19.20 9.06 -5.31
CA ARG A 109 -19.48 8.00 -6.29
C ARG A 109 -18.38 7.94 -7.34
N VAL A 110 -17.90 6.76 -7.68
CA VAL A 110 -16.97 6.54 -8.81
C VAL A 110 -17.60 7.08 -10.09
N ASP A 111 -16.93 8.04 -10.70
CA ASP A 111 -17.30 8.71 -11.94
C ASP A 111 -16.40 8.25 -13.09
N LYS A 112 -15.08 8.21 -12.84
CA LYS A 112 -14.06 7.80 -13.80
C LYS A 112 -13.05 6.88 -13.15
N LYS A 113 -12.46 5.98 -13.94
CA LYS A 113 -11.39 5.07 -13.54
C LYS A 113 -10.37 4.95 -14.67
N GLU A 114 -9.09 5.03 -14.34
CA GLU A 114 -8.00 4.96 -15.31
C GLU A 114 -6.84 4.10 -14.78
N LEU A 115 -6.25 3.30 -15.66
CA LEU A 115 -4.96 2.68 -15.40
C LEU A 115 -3.89 3.72 -15.73
N ILE A 116 -3.09 4.10 -14.74
CA ILE A 116 -2.00 5.04 -14.95
C ILE A 116 -0.74 4.27 -15.35
N GLN A 117 -0.46 3.17 -14.66
CA GLN A 117 0.76 2.41 -14.88
C GLN A 117 0.59 0.94 -14.48
N PHE A 118 1.14 0.06 -15.30
CA PHE A 118 1.44 -1.33 -14.94
C PHE A 118 2.76 -1.70 -15.61
N GLN A 119 3.84 -1.83 -14.83
CA GLN A 119 5.16 -2.13 -15.40
C GLN A 119 5.99 -3.02 -14.50
N LEU A 120 6.85 -3.84 -15.11
CA LEU A 120 7.88 -4.59 -14.40
C LEU A 120 8.86 -3.60 -13.78
N ARG A 121 9.02 -3.67 -12.47
CA ARG A 121 9.88 -2.78 -11.70
C ARG A 121 11.24 -3.41 -11.43
N MET A 122 11.25 -4.65 -10.95
CA MET A 122 12.47 -5.37 -10.60
C MET A 122 12.26 -6.86 -10.80
N LYS A 123 13.30 -7.55 -11.27
CA LYS A 123 13.32 -9.01 -11.29
C LYS A 123 13.62 -9.56 -9.91
N ARG A 124 13.20 -10.80 -9.65
CA ARG A 124 13.48 -11.49 -8.38
C ARG A 124 14.96 -11.44 -7.98
N ASP A 125 15.86 -11.77 -8.89
CA ASP A 125 17.30 -11.85 -8.60
C ASP A 125 17.90 -10.49 -8.22
N GLU A 126 17.38 -9.41 -8.80
CA GLU A 126 17.79 -8.04 -8.47
C GLU A 126 17.28 -7.65 -7.09
N ARG A 127 16.01 -7.99 -6.80
CA ARG A 127 15.41 -7.74 -5.48
C ARG A 127 16.14 -8.48 -4.37
N GLU A 128 16.50 -9.75 -4.56
CA GLU A 128 17.25 -10.52 -3.56
C GLU A 128 18.62 -9.89 -3.24
N LYS A 129 19.26 -9.22 -4.21
CA LYS A 129 20.50 -8.46 -3.96
C LYS A 129 20.23 -7.20 -3.16
N VAL A 130 19.18 -6.45 -3.52
CA VAL A 130 18.77 -5.24 -2.79
C VAL A 130 18.40 -5.56 -1.34
N ASP A 131 17.64 -6.63 -1.11
CA ASP A 131 17.24 -7.07 0.23
C ASP A 131 18.47 -7.45 1.08
N LYS A 132 19.46 -8.14 0.49
CA LYS A 132 20.74 -8.45 1.18
C LYS A 132 21.56 -7.20 1.52
N MET A 133 21.58 -6.20 0.63
CA MET A 133 22.24 -4.92 0.91
C MET A 133 21.54 -4.22 2.07
N TRP A 134 20.22 -4.13 2.02
CA TRP A 134 19.43 -3.50 3.08
C TRP A 134 19.58 -4.20 4.43
N ASP A 135 19.54 -5.53 4.47
CA ASP A 135 19.72 -6.29 5.71
C ASP A 135 21.14 -6.11 6.29
N THR A 136 22.15 -5.96 5.43
CA THR A 136 23.52 -5.61 5.84
C THR A 136 23.57 -4.21 6.46
N GLU A 137 22.99 -3.21 5.79
CA GLU A 137 22.92 -1.84 6.29
C GLU A 137 22.18 -1.75 7.62
N GLN A 138 21.03 -2.42 7.76
CA GLN A 138 20.27 -2.46 9.01
C GLN A 138 21.09 -3.08 10.15
N LYS A 139 21.81 -4.17 9.90
CA LYS A 139 22.70 -4.76 10.93
C LYS A 139 23.79 -3.79 11.39
N ILE A 140 24.37 -3.02 10.47
CA ILE A 140 25.39 -2.01 10.81
C ILE A 140 24.77 -0.90 11.65
N LEU A 141 23.61 -0.39 11.24
CA LEU A 141 22.89 0.65 11.97
C LEU A 141 22.46 0.18 13.37
N ASP A 142 21.92 -1.03 13.49
CA ASP A 142 21.49 -1.58 14.78
C ASP A 142 22.69 -1.84 15.70
N ALA A 143 23.81 -2.33 15.18
CA ALA A 143 25.06 -2.44 15.94
C ALA A 143 25.52 -1.07 16.47
N TYR A 144 25.46 -0.01 15.65
CA TYR A 144 25.78 1.34 16.09
C TYR A 144 24.81 1.83 17.18
N ARG A 145 23.50 1.67 16.99
CA ARG A 145 22.48 2.09 17.97
C ARG A 145 22.64 1.39 19.32
N THR A 146 23.00 0.11 19.31
CA THR A 146 23.16 -0.70 20.53
C THR A 146 24.49 -0.47 21.25
N THR A 147 25.56 -0.14 20.54
CA THR A 147 26.91 0.03 21.12
C THR A 147 27.29 1.48 21.41
N SER A 148 26.74 2.44 20.67
CA SER A 148 27.09 3.86 20.80
C SER A 148 26.49 4.49 22.06
N ILE A 149 27.35 4.79 23.03
CA ILE A 149 26.97 5.53 24.26
C ILE A 149 26.43 6.92 23.92
N LYS A 150 27.01 7.59 22.91
CA LYS A 150 26.52 8.89 22.43
C LYS A 150 25.09 8.79 21.93
N TYR A 151 24.78 7.79 21.10
CA TYR A 151 23.43 7.58 20.58
C TYR A 151 22.42 7.33 21.71
N LYS A 152 22.77 6.47 22.69
CA LYS A 152 21.93 6.23 23.87
C LYS A 152 21.72 7.47 24.73
N PHE A 153 22.74 8.31 24.88
CA PHE A 153 22.63 9.56 25.62
C PHE A 153 21.73 10.57 24.91
N TYR A 154 21.83 10.71 23.59
CA TYR A 154 20.92 11.55 22.80
C TYR A 154 19.46 11.08 22.90
N LEU A 155 19.19 9.77 22.79
CA LEU A 155 17.85 9.19 22.94
C LEU A 155 17.23 9.37 24.32
N TRP A 156 18.05 9.50 25.36
CA TRP A 156 17.58 9.75 26.73
C TRP A 156 17.20 11.22 26.98
N LEU A 157 17.75 12.15 26.18
CA LEU A 157 17.45 13.58 26.27
C LEU A 157 16.19 14.01 25.49
N GLU A 158 15.71 13.18 24.56
CA GLU A 158 14.40 13.32 23.90
C GLU A 158 13.27 12.77 24.77
#